data_AF-A0A9W4GVK9-F1
#
_entry.id   AF-A0A9W4GVK9-F1
#
_cell.length_a   1.000
_cell.length_b   1.000
_cell.length_c   1.000
_cell.angle_alpha   90.00
_cell.angle_beta   90.00
_cell.angle_gamma   90.00
#
_symmetry.space_group_name_H-M   'P 1'
#
loop_
_entity.id
_entity.type
_entity.pdbx_description
1 polymer ?
#
loop_
_entity_poly.entity_id
_entity_poly.type
_entity_poly.pdbx_seq_one_letter_code
_entity_poly.pdbx_strand_id
1 'polypeptide(L)'
;MISRTLKGAAAAVGTSVLVVTAGSGATAVAQTTVQPQAVQGLIKGGADGSQRTLMCPPEENVLSGGFVVSAPEGRRLGHVPADLTESRPTEDATGWVVTVRKDLAPDGRSRPSAHGGPADLTLYVVCTQGENTPGG
;
A
#
# COMPACT_ATOMS: atom_id res chain seq x y z
N MET A 1 -10.63 -27.70 -69.19
CA MET A 1 -11.55 -26.58 -68.87
C MET A 1 -10.82 -25.27 -69.09
N ILE A 2 -11.50 -24.33 -69.74
CA ILE A 2 -11.03 -23.06 -70.28
C ILE A 2 -11.09 -21.96 -69.20
N SER A 3 -10.04 -21.12 -69.18
CA SER A 3 -9.92 -19.71 -68.75
C SER A 3 -10.75 -19.16 -67.57
N ARG A 4 -10.09 -18.34 -66.74
CA ARG A 4 -10.17 -16.85 -66.80
C ARG A 4 -9.32 -16.16 -65.71
N THR A 5 -8.28 -15.45 -66.17
CA THR A 5 -7.90 -14.05 -65.87
C THR A 5 -8.48 -13.34 -64.63
N LEU A 6 -7.61 -12.59 -63.92
CA LEU A 6 -7.57 -11.11 -63.86
C LEU A 6 -6.37 -10.68 -62.97
N LYS A 7 -5.36 -9.97 -63.53
CA LYS A 7 -5.12 -8.50 -63.45
C LYS A 7 -4.99 -7.99 -61.99
N GLY A 8 -3.97 -7.24 -61.60
CA GLY A 8 -3.01 -6.45 -62.36
C GLY A 8 -1.92 -5.88 -61.46
N ALA A 9 -0.85 -5.43 -62.12
CA ALA A 9 0.29 -4.75 -61.54
C ALA A 9 -0.02 -3.29 -61.18
N ALA A 10 0.68 -2.75 -60.19
CA ALA A 10 1.29 -1.43 -60.28
C ALA A 10 2.32 -1.25 -59.14
N ALA A 11 3.58 -1.18 -59.54
CA ALA A 11 4.67 -0.64 -58.73
C ALA A 11 4.49 0.88 -58.62
N ALA A 12 4.79 1.43 -57.44
CA ALA A 12 5.12 2.84 -57.31
C ALA A 12 6.22 3.00 -56.25
N VAL A 13 7.43 3.15 -56.77
CA VAL A 13 8.62 3.61 -56.07
C VAL A 13 8.40 5.09 -55.75
N GLY A 14 8.62 5.49 -54.48
CA GLY A 14 8.51 6.88 -54.05
C GLY A 14 9.49 7.17 -52.94
N THR A 15 10.63 7.74 -53.32
CA THR A 15 11.70 8.24 -52.45
C THR A 15 11.28 9.46 -51.62
N SER A 16 11.63 9.39 -50.34
CA SER A 16 12.22 10.43 -49.48
C SER A 16 11.54 11.81 -49.35
N VAL A 17 11.09 12.15 -48.13
CA VAL A 17 11.41 13.45 -47.50
C VAL A 17 11.61 13.25 -45.99
N LEU A 18 12.84 13.46 -45.53
CA LEU A 18 13.17 13.73 -44.13
C LEU A 18 12.54 15.07 -43.74
N VAL A 19 11.55 15.04 -42.86
CA VAL A 19 11.05 16.26 -42.21
C VAL A 19 11.72 16.37 -40.85
N VAL A 20 12.76 17.20 -40.78
CA VAL A 20 13.27 17.74 -39.52
C VAL A 20 12.40 18.96 -39.19
N THR A 21 11.40 18.78 -38.34
CA THR A 21 10.74 19.90 -37.67
C THR A 21 11.49 20.24 -36.39
N ALA A 22 11.82 21.51 -36.30
CA ALA A 22 12.57 22.16 -35.25
C ALA A 22 12.03 21.88 -33.83
N GLY A 23 12.96 21.78 -32.89
CA GLY A 23 12.86 22.41 -31.57
C GLY A 23 11.53 22.27 -30.86
N SER A 24 11.22 21.07 -30.39
CA SER A 24 10.38 20.89 -29.21
C SER A 24 11.05 19.81 -28.40
N GLY A 25 11.98 20.24 -27.53
CA GLY A 25 12.45 19.41 -26.44
C GLY A 25 11.27 19.15 -25.53
N ALA A 26 10.41 18.20 -25.91
CA ALA A 26 9.65 17.45 -24.95
C ALA A 26 10.71 16.68 -24.15
N THR A 27 11.19 17.32 -23.08
CA THR A 27 11.70 16.56 -21.95
C THR A 27 10.56 15.61 -21.60
N ALA A 28 10.66 14.36 -22.05
CA ALA A 28 9.94 13.27 -21.42
C ALA A 28 10.29 13.45 -19.94
N VAL A 29 9.34 13.98 -19.17
CA VAL A 29 9.44 14.02 -17.72
C VAL A 29 9.69 12.57 -17.38
N ALA A 30 10.91 12.26 -16.96
CA ALA A 30 11.22 10.95 -16.48
C ALA A 30 10.19 10.71 -15.40
N GLN A 31 9.22 9.82 -15.67
CA GLN A 31 8.35 9.31 -14.64
C GLN A 31 9.29 8.54 -13.73
N THR A 32 9.88 9.24 -12.76
CA THR A 32 10.39 8.60 -11.57
C THR A 32 9.18 7.85 -11.04
N THR A 33 9.16 6.57 -11.33
CA THR A 33 8.19 5.63 -10.79
C THR A 33 8.52 5.60 -9.31
N VAL A 34 7.93 6.54 -8.57
CA VAL A 34 7.99 6.57 -7.12
C VAL A 34 7.29 5.28 -6.69
N GLN A 35 8.09 4.31 -6.30
CA GLN A 35 7.54 3.05 -5.81
C GLN A 35 7.02 3.28 -4.40
N PRO A 36 5.76 2.91 -4.12
CA PRO A 36 5.23 2.93 -2.76
C PRO A 36 6.13 2.10 -1.84
N GLN A 37 6.48 2.64 -0.68
CA GLN A 37 7.26 1.97 0.35
C GLN A 37 6.36 1.45 1.46
N ALA A 38 6.55 0.21 1.87
CA ALA A 38 5.85 -0.37 3.02
C ALA A 38 6.68 -0.13 4.29
N VAL A 39 6.08 0.55 5.26
CA VAL A 39 6.63 0.78 6.60
C VAL A 39 5.89 -0.09 7.61
N GLN A 40 6.62 -0.73 8.51
CA GLN A 40 6.08 -1.64 9.51
C GLN A 40 6.53 -1.24 10.92
N GLY A 41 5.61 -1.31 11.89
CA GLY A 41 5.90 -1.06 13.31
C GLY A 41 5.23 -2.07 14.23
N LEU A 42 6.00 -2.65 15.16
CA LEU A 42 5.49 -3.54 16.21
C LEU A 42 5.30 -2.79 17.53
N ILE A 43 4.13 -2.95 18.13
CA ILE A 43 3.75 -2.38 19.42
C ILE A 43 3.35 -3.52 20.36
N LYS A 44 4.23 -3.85 21.31
CA LYS A 44 3.98 -4.88 22.30
C LYS A 44 2.81 -4.49 23.21
N GLY A 45 1.84 -5.39 23.37
CA GLY A 45 0.59 -5.10 24.09
C GLY A 45 -0.21 -3.94 23.49
N GLY A 46 0.00 -3.62 22.21
CA GLY A 46 -0.59 -2.45 21.56
C GLY A 46 -2.07 -2.57 21.21
N ALA A 47 -2.63 -3.79 21.22
CA ALA A 47 -4.05 -4.04 20.99
C ALA A 47 -4.87 -3.90 22.30
N ASP A 48 -4.71 -2.77 22.99
CA ASP A 48 -5.32 -2.46 24.29
C ASP A 48 -6.55 -1.53 24.18
N GLY A 49 -6.95 -1.17 22.96
CA GLY A 49 -7.99 -0.18 22.70
C GLY A 49 -7.53 1.26 22.82
N SER A 50 -6.22 1.51 22.96
CA SER A 50 -5.64 2.86 22.89
C SER A 50 -5.29 3.20 21.45
N GLN A 51 -5.32 4.49 21.11
CA GLN A 51 -4.92 4.98 19.80
C GLN A 51 -3.42 4.77 19.57
N ARG A 52 -3.08 4.19 18.42
CA ARG A 52 -1.71 3.95 17.95
C ARG A 52 -1.50 4.61 16.61
N THR A 53 -0.30 5.12 16.37
CA THR A 53 0.04 5.78 15.10
C THR A 53 1.41 5.33 14.62
N LEU A 54 1.50 5.02 13.32
CA LEU A 54 2.77 4.80 12.62
C LEU A 54 2.94 5.90 11.57
N MET A 55 4.08 6.58 11.58
CA MET A 55 4.37 7.70 10.67
C MET A 55 5.14 7.22 9.45
N CYS A 56 4.87 7.85 8.31
CA CYS A 56 5.74 7.75 7.15
C CYS A 56 7.05 8.52 7.37
N PRO A 57 8.10 8.21 6.59
CA PRO A 57 9.27 9.06 6.49
C PRO A 57 8.89 10.51 6.14
N PRO A 58 9.74 11.50 6.48
CA PRO A 58 9.56 12.87 6.02
C PRO A 58 9.41 12.94 4.49
N GLU A 59 8.61 13.89 4.00
CA GLU A 59 8.30 14.11 2.57
C GLU A 59 7.46 12.99 1.89
N GLU A 60 6.96 12.03 2.67
CA GLU A 60 6.05 10.99 2.17
C GLU A 60 4.64 11.14 2.76
N ASN A 61 3.64 10.77 1.95
CA ASN A 61 2.24 10.71 2.35
C ASN A 61 1.77 9.25 2.42
N VAL A 62 0.83 9.00 3.32
CA VAL A 62 0.18 7.72 3.53
C VAL A 62 -0.85 7.49 2.44
N LEU A 63 -0.63 6.44 1.66
CA LEU A 63 -1.57 5.98 0.65
C LEU A 63 -2.59 5.01 1.24
N SER A 64 -2.12 4.07 2.06
CA SER A 64 -2.97 3.06 2.70
C SER A 64 -2.30 2.50 3.95
N GLY A 65 -3.06 1.77 4.76
CA GLY A 65 -2.54 1.10 5.93
C GLY A 65 -3.40 -0.07 6.37
N GLY A 66 -2.85 -0.83 7.31
CA GLY A 66 -3.49 -1.99 7.89
C GLY A 66 -2.78 -2.43 9.16
N PHE A 67 -3.33 -3.45 9.81
CA PHE A 67 -2.76 -3.97 11.04
C PHE A 67 -2.93 -5.49 11.13
N VAL A 68 -2.07 -6.10 11.94
CA VAL A 68 -2.16 -7.51 12.32
C VAL A 68 -2.02 -7.59 13.83
N VAL A 69 -2.88 -8.40 14.45
CA VAL A 69 -2.77 -8.72 15.88
C VAL A 69 -2.18 -10.10 16.03
N SER A 70 -1.22 -10.25 16.93
CA SER A 70 -0.52 -11.51 17.17
C SER A 70 -0.40 -11.80 18.66
N ALA A 71 -0.29 -13.08 18.98
CA ALA A 71 0.01 -13.51 20.35
C ALA A 71 1.52 -13.71 20.50
N PRO A 72 2.13 -13.22 21.59
CA PRO A 72 3.50 -13.56 21.94
C PRO A 72 3.59 -15.05 22.32
N GLU A 73 4.83 -15.58 22.32
CA GLU A 73 5.10 -16.98 22.67
C GLU A 73 4.50 -17.37 24.03
N GLY A 74 3.92 -18.57 24.11
CA GLY A 74 3.26 -19.09 25.32
C GLY A 74 1.89 -18.45 25.64
N ARG A 75 1.37 -17.62 24.74
CA ARG A 75 0.01 -17.04 24.81
C ARG A 75 -0.75 -17.35 23.52
N ARG A 76 -2.07 -17.26 23.60
CA ARG A 76 -2.96 -17.32 22.43
C ARG A 76 -3.86 -16.11 22.39
N LEU A 77 -4.33 -15.74 21.20
CA LEU A 77 -5.39 -14.75 21.07
C LEU A 77 -6.67 -15.27 21.74
N GLY A 78 -7.38 -14.41 22.46
CA GLY A 78 -8.68 -14.71 23.05
C GLY A 78 -9.72 -15.10 21.98
N HIS A 79 -10.78 -15.79 22.40
CA HIS A 79 -11.79 -16.33 21.47
C HIS A 79 -12.77 -15.26 20.94
N VAL A 80 -12.88 -14.12 21.63
CA VAL A 80 -13.70 -12.99 21.19
C VAL A 80 -13.01 -12.31 20.00
N PRO A 81 -13.72 -11.95 18.91
CA PRO A 81 -13.15 -11.14 17.83
C PRO A 81 -12.46 -9.86 18.33
N ALA A 82 -11.51 -9.34 17.56
CA ALA A 82 -10.90 -8.06 17.91
C ALA A 82 -11.88 -6.92 17.63
N ASP A 83 -11.99 -5.97 18.55
CA ASP A 83 -12.79 -4.77 18.33
C ASP A 83 -11.92 -3.74 17.61
N LEU A 84 -12.37 -3.31 16.41
CA LEU A 84 -11.76 -2.20 15.68
C LEU A 84 -12.62 -0.95 15.88
N THR A 85 -12.07 0.06 16.53
CA THR A 85 -12.79 1.33 16.80
C THR A 85 -12.40 2.45 15.84
N GLU A 86 -11.14 2.46 15.39
CA GLU A 86 -10.62 3.46 14.47
C GLU A 86 -9.57 2.84 13.55
N SER A 87 -9.59 3.20 12.27
CA SER A 87 -8.56 2.84 11.28
C SER A 87 -8.60 3.83 10.12
N ARG A 88 -7.67 4.78 10.08
CA ARG A 88 -7.59 5.82 9.05
C ARG A 88 -6.20 6.45 8.96
N PRO A 89 -5.85 7.13 7.86
CA PRO A 89 -4.73 8.06 7.86
C PRO A 89 -4.90 9.15 8.93
N THR A 90 -3.79 9.78 9.34
CA THR A 90 -3.81 11.04 10.08
C THR A 90 -4.44 12.14 9.22
N GLU A 91 -4.86 13.23 9.85
CA GLU A 91 -5.48 14.37 9.18
C GLU A 91 -4.60 14.93 8.04
N ASP A 92 -3.28 15.00 8.28
CA ASP A 92 -2.30 15.48 7.30
C ASP A 92 -1.79 14.39 6.34
N ALA A 93 -2.34 13.17 6.39
CA ALA A 93 -1.86 12.00 5.64
C ALA A 93 -0.36 11.66 5.85
N THR A 94 0.22 12.04 6.99
CA THR A 94 1.63 11.76 7.35
C THR A 94 1.83 10.45 8.11
N GLY A 95 0.75 9.84 8.60
CA GLY A 95 0.77 8.58 9.34
C GLY A 95 -0.57 7.85 9.31
N TRP A 96 -0.63 6.67 9.90
CA TRP A 96 -1.87 5.88 10.01
C TRP A 96 -2.23 5.66 11.47
N VAL A 97 -3.46 6.00 11.82
CA VAL A 97 -4.05 5.85 13.15
C VAL A 97 -4.87 4.57 13.20
N VAL A 98 -4.68 3.77 14.25
CA VAL A 98 -5.54 2.64 14.56
C VAL A 98 -5.85 2.55 16.05
N THR A 99 -7.05 2.07 16.37
CA THR A 99 -7.46 1.74 17.74
C THR A 99 -8.11 0.36 17.73
N VAL A 100 -7.42 -0.63 18.31
CA VAL A 100 -7.84 -2.06 18.31
C VAL A 100 -7.77 -2.62 19.72
N ARG A 101 -8.76 -3.42 20.12
CA ARG A 101 -8.76 -4.15 21.39
C ARG A 101 -8.72 -5.66 21.14
N LYS A 102 -7.78 -6.35 21.79
CA LYS A 102 -7.71 -7.82 21.77
C LYS A 102 -7.01 -8.36 23.00
N ASP A 103 -7.64 -9.34 23.63
CA ASP A 103 -7.08 -10.02 24.80
C ASP A 103 -6.29 -11.28 24.42
N LEU A 104 -5.34 -11.65 25.28
CA LEU A 104 -4.55 -12.87 25.22
C LEU A 104 -4.97 -13.88 26.29
N ALA A 105 -5.25 -15.11 25.91
CA ALA A 105 -5.45 -16.24 26.82
C ALA A 105 -4.14 -17.01 27.11
N PRO A 106 -4.02 -17.69 28.26
CA PRO A 106 -2.93 -18.64 28.49
C PRO A 106 -2.98 -19.81 27.50
N ASP A 107 -1.82 -20.27 27.05
CA ASP A 107 -1.70 -21.42 26.15
C ASP A 107 -1.70 -22.74 26.97
N GLY A 108 -2.87 -23.17 27.47
CA GLY A 108 -2.99 -24.48 28.13
C GLY A 108 -4.17 -24.67 29.10
N ARG A 109 -4.56 -25.94 29.29
CA ARG A 109 -5.66 -26.41 30.17
C ARG A 109 -5.39 -26.26 31.68
N SER A 110 -4.20 -25.81 32.09
CA SER A 110 -3.71 -25.99 33.47
C SER A 110 -3.74 -24.73 34.33
N ARG A 111 -4.19 -23.59 33.82
CA ARG A 111 -4.38 -22.39 34.64
C ARG A 111 -5.85 -21.95 34.59
N PRO A 112 -6.44 -21.56 35.74
CA PRO A 112 -7.72 -20.88 35.73
C PRO A 112 -7.66 -19.71 34.75
N SER A 113 -8.73 -19.51 33.99
CA SER A 113 -8.88 -18.41 33.04
C SER A 113 -8.67 -17.08 33.75
N ALA A 114 -7.43 -16.58 33.77
CA ALA A 114 -7.17 -15.21 34.12
C ALA A 114 -7.73 -14.35 32.98
N HIS A 115 -8.30 -13.19 33.33
CA HIS A 115 -8.66 -12.19 32.33
C HIS A 115 -7.43 -11.94 31.46
N GLY A 116 -7.62 -12.03 30.14
CA GLY A 116 -6.53 -11.86 29.20
C GLY A 116 -5.99 -10.43 29.26
N GLY A 117 -4.69 -10.27 29.01
CA GLY A 117 -4.06 -8.97 28.82
C GLY A 117 -4.02 -8.57 27.35
N PRO A 118 -3.61 -7.34 27.02
CA PRO A 118 -3.58 -6.86 25.64
C PRO A 118 -2.63 -7.68 24.76
N ALA A 119 -2.97 -7.80 23.48
CA ALA A 119 -2.17 -8.49 22.46
C ALA A 119 -1.19 -7.58 21.72
N ASP A 120 -0.21 -8.17 21.05
CA ASP A 120 0.77 -7.42 20.25
C ASP A 120 0.13 -6.95 18.95
N LEU A 121 0.36 -5.68 18.61
CA LEU A 121 -0.17 -5.02 17.43
C LEU A 121 0.97 -4.69 16.47
N THR A 122 0.85 -5.15 15.23
CA THR A 122 1.74 -4.75 14.14
C THR A 122 0.98 -3.85 13.17
N LEU A 123 1.50 -2.64 12.94
CA LEU A 123 1.00 -1.69 11.96
C LEU A 123 1.79 -1.79 10.66
N TYR A 124 1.10 -1.73 9.54
CA TYR A 124 1.66 -1.65 8.20
C TYR A 124 1.09 -0.42 7.52
N VAL A 125 1.95 0.41 6.94
CA VAL A 125 1.56 1.62 6.23
C VAL A 125 2.28 1.64 4.90
N VAL A 126 1.56 1.96 3.83
CA VAL A 126 2.14 2.19 2.52
C VAL A 126 2.30 3.70 2.35
N CYS A 127 3.54 4.13 2.28
CA CYS A 127 3.95 5.50 2.06
C CYS A 127 4.32 5.70 0.59
N THR A 128 4.00 6.86 0.05
CA THR A 128 4.43 7.28 -1.28
C THR A 128 5.07 8.64 -1.13
N GLN A 129 6.14 8.94 -1.90
CA GLN A 129 6.61 10.32 -1.94
C GLN A 129 5.44 11.22 -2.31
N GLY A 130 5.31 12.32 -1.58
CA GLY A 130 4.28 13.29 -1.87
C GLY A 130 4.42 13.70 -3.33
N GLU A 131 3.45 13.32 -4.16
CA GLU A 131 3.07 14.20 -5.24
C GLU A 131 2.62 15.45 -4.49
N ASN A 132 3.47 16.49 -4.46
CA ASN A 132 3.01 17.82 -4.09
C ASN A 132 1.70 17.99 -4.83
N THR A 133 0.55 17.97 -4.15
CA THR A 133 -0.73 18.17 -4.80
C THR A 133 -0.58 19.43 -5.65
N PRO A 134 -0.64 19.35 -6.99
CA PRO A 134 -0.56 20.54 -7.81
C PRO A 134 -1.94 21.20 -7.72
N GLY A 135 -2.06 22.09 -6.74
CA GLY A 135 -3.23 22.93 -6.51
C GLY A 135 -2.94 23.73 -5.25
N GLY A 136 -2.66 25.03 -5.30
CA GLY A 136 -3.17 26.03 -6.22
C GLY A 136 -3.74 27.14 -5.35
#